data_AF-A0A7J2KF93-F1
#
_entry.id   AF-A0A7J2KF93-F1
#
_cell.length_a   1.000
_cell.length_b   1.000
_cell.length_c   1.000
_cell.angle_alpha   90.00
_cell.angle_beta   90.00
_cell.angle_gamma   90.00
#
_symmetry.space_group_name_H-M   'P 1'
#
loop_
_entity.id
_entity.type
_entity.pdbx_description
1 polymer ?
#
loop_
_entity_poly.entity_id
_entity_poly.type
_entity_poly.pdbx_seq_one_letter_code
_entity_poly.pdbx_strand_id
1 'polypeptide(L)'
;MGKISSGAKAGLVGGLLVGVIAGAITYLQMTIFKEEYMNILRETLEEAFEKYGAQLPSGMSLDQLVEMSYNTGRIWGSIGAIIVFIIIGVIVGLVYAVIYNKLPTKSPILKALTLTLAIYVIWTIISKTLVFSMGLPEPKTLPQWFIISGYVIGFIEYALLGATMGALYCRWYVSIAE
;
A
#
# COMPACT_ATOMS: atom_id res chain seq x y z
N MET A 1 13.54 -5.90 26.75
CA MET A 1 12.25 -5.27 26.33
C MET A 1 11.16 -6.32 26.29
N GLY A 2 9.90 -5.95 26.51
CA GLY A 2 8.77 -6.88 26.43
C GLY A 2 8.45 -7.27 24.97
N LYS A 3 8.00 -8.53 24.78
CA LYS A 3 7.69 -9.15 23.49
C LYS A 3 6.81 -8.27 22.58
N ILE A 4 5.73 -7.71 23.15
CA ILE A 4 4.75 -6.88 22.43
C ILE A 4 5.36 -5.53 22.02
N SER A 5 6.14 -4.91 22.91
CA SER A 5 6.81 -3.63 22.62
C SER A 5 7.85 -3.76 21.52
N SER A 6 8.65 -4.84 21.53
CA SER A 6 9.61 -5.12 20.46
C SER A 6 8.92 -5.38 19.13
N GLY A 7 7.78 -6.08 19.13
CA GLY A 7 6.94 -6.29 17.95
C GLY A 7 6.40 -5.00 17.35
N ALA A 8 5.76 -4.16 18.17
CA ALA A 8 5.22 -2.89 17.73
C ALA A 8 6.30 -1.96 17.15
N LYS A 9 7.47 -1.89 17.79
CA LYS A 9 8.60 -1.10 17.28
C LYS A 9 9.14 -1.67 15.96
N ALA A 10 9.28 -2.99 15.86
CA ALA A 10 9.78 -3.62 14.63
C ALA A 10 8.81 -3.37 13.48
N GLY A 11 7.51 -3.47 13.76
CA GLY A 11 6.43 -3.12 12.85
C GLY A 11 6.45 -1.65 12.44
N LEU A 12 6.62 -0.73 13.38
CA LEU A 12 6.70 0.72 13.11
C LEU A 12 7.87 1.06 12.18
N VAL A 13 9.07 0.57 12.50
CA VAL A 13 10.27 0.87 11.71
C VAL A 13 10.22 0.19 10.35
N GLY A 14 9.77 -1.08 10.29
CA GLY A 14 9.56 -1.78 9.02
C GLY A 14 8.50 -1.08 8.16
N GLY A 15 7.37 -0.69 8.77
CA GLY A 15 6.28 0.03 8.11
C GLY A 15 6.71 1.40 7.60
N LEU A 16 7.49 2.16 8.37
CA LEU A 16 8.04 3.43 7.90
C LEU A 16 9.00 3.24 6.72
N LEU A 17 9.94 2.30 6.82
CA LEU A 17 10.94 2.05 5.77
C LEU A 17 10.26 1.63 4.47
N VAL A 18 9.36 0.65 4.54
CA VAL A 18 8.61 0.19 3.37
C VAL A 18 7.64 1.26 2.88
N GLY A 19 7.01 2.01 3.77
CA GLY A 19 6.12 3.11 3.42
C GLY A 19 6.82 4.19 2.62
N VAL A 20 8.05 4.55 2.96
CA VAL A 20 8.87 5.50 2.17
C VAL A 20 9.14 4.95 0.77
N ILE A 21 9.49 3.67 0.67
CA ILE A 21 9.70 2.99 -0.62
C ILE A 21 8.40 3.00 -1.44
N ALA A 22 7.28 2.61 -0.85
CA ALA A 22 5.96 2.57 -1.47
C ALA A 22 5.50 3.96 -1.91
N GLY A 23 5.72 4.99 -1.10
CA GLY A 23 5.45 6.38 -1.44
C GLY A 23 6.29 6.85 -2.63
N ALA A 24 7.58 6.52 -2.66
CA ALA A 24 8.44 6.83 -3.80
C ALA A 24 8.01 6.09 -5.07
N ILE A 25 7.65 4.81 -4.96
CA ILE A 25 7.13 4.02 -6.09
C ILE A 25 5.81 4.60 -6.59
N THR A 26 4.88 4.97 -5.70
CA THR A 26 3.61 5.60 -6.06
C THR A 26 3.85 6.90 -6.82
N TYR A 27 4.75 7.75 -6.32
CA TYR A 27 5.13 9.00 -6.99
C TYR A 27 5.69 8.75 -8.40
N LEU A 28 6.60 7.78 -8.52
CA LEU A 28 7.23 7.42 -9.79
C LEU A 28 6.22 6.82 -10.77
N GLN A 29 5.37 5.90 -10.33
CA GLN A 29 4.31 5.32 -11.17
C GLN A 29 3.38 6.41 -11.71
N MET A 30 2.87 7.29 -10.85
CA MET A 30 1.99 8.37 -11.30
C MET A 30 2.72 9.37 -12.22
N THR A 31 4.04 9.52 -12.08
CA THR A 31 4.84 10.37 -12.97
C THR A 31 5.08 9.72 -14.34
N ILE A 32 5.37 8.42 -14.37
CA ILE A 32 5.58 7.66 -15.61
C ILE A 32 4.26 7.52 -16.40
N PHE A 33 3.14 7.32 -15.70
CA PHE A 33 1.79 7.17 -16.28
C PHE A 33 0.96 8.45 -16.26
N LYS A 34 1.62 9.61 -16.33
CA LYS A 34 0.93 10.91 -16.18
C LYS A 34 -0.26 11.02 -17.12
N GLU A 35 -0.06 10.74 -18.41
CA GLU A 35 -1.08 10.92 -19.43
C GLU A 35 -2.26 9.98 -19.22
N GLU A 36 -2.01 8.71 -18.87
CA GLU A 36 -3.05 7.75 -18.55
C GLU A 36 -3.87 8.18 -17.33
N TYR A 37 -3.20 8.66 -16.26
CA TYR A 37 -3.88 9.18 -15.08
C TYR A 37 -4.71 10.43 -15.38
N MET A 38 -4.17 11.37 -16.16
CA MET A 38 -4.90 12.58 -16.53
C MET A 38 -6.12 12.26 -17.41
N ASN A 39 -6.01 11.31 -18.32
CA ASN A 39 -7.14 10.86 -19.15
C ASN A 39 -8.23 10.21 -18.29
N ILE A 40 -7.88 9.32 -17.37
CA ILE A 40 -8.86 8.71 -16.45
C ILE A 40 -9.53 9.78 -15.59
N LEU A 41 -8.77 10.74 -15.06
CA LEU A 41 -9.32 11.85 -14.26
C LEU A 41 -10.25 12.73 -15.08
N ARG A 42 -9.89 13.05 -16.34
CA ARG A 42 -10.74 13.82 -17.25
C ARG A 42 -12.07 13.13 -17.48
N GLU A 43 -12.03 11.86 -17.87
CA GLU A 43 -13.24 11.08 -18.13
C GLU A 43 -14.10 10.93 -16.87
N THR A 44 -13.49 10.76 -15.71
CA THR A 44 -14.20 10.67 -14.42
C THR A 44 -14.89 11.99 -14.06
N LEU A 45 -14.23 13.13 -14.32
CA LEU A 45 -14.80 14.45 -14.06
C LEU A 45 -15.90 14.79 -15.06
N GLU A 46 -15.73 14.47 -16.34
CA GLU A 46 -16.77 14.62 -17.37
C GLU A 46 -18.01 13.82 -17.01
N GLU A 47 -17.86 12.54 -16.64
CA GLU A 47 -18.95 11.70 -16.19
C GLU A 47 -19.63 12.27 -14.94
N ALA A 48 -18.85 12.84 -14.01
CA ALA A 48 -19.40 13.46 -12.81
C ALA A 48 -20.21 14.73 -13.12
N PHE A 49 -19.76 15.55 -14.09
CA PHE A 49 -20.48 16.72 -14.55
C PHE A 49 -21.78 16.35 -15.26
N GLU A 50 -21.75 15.33 -16.13
CA GLU A 50 -22.93 14.86 -16.86
C GLU A 50 -23.97 14.18 -15.95
N LYS A 51 -23.53 13.31 -15.03
CA LYS A 51 -24.45 12.50 -14.21
C LYS A 51 -24.93 13.21 -12.95
N TYR A 52 -24.08 14.02 -12.32
CA TYR A 52 -24.38 14.59 -11.01
C TYR A 52 -24.55 16.11 -11.05
N GLY A 53 -24.48 16.74 -12.24
CA GLY A 53 -24.65 18.18 -12.39
C GLY A 53 -23.60 19.00 -11.64
N ALA A 54 -22.43 18.40 -11.38
CA ALA A 54 -21.32 19.12 -10.79
C ALA A 54 -20.96 20.32 -11.69
N GLN A 55 -20.44 21.39 -11.09
CA GLN A 55 -20.02 22.58 -11.82
C GLN A 55 -18.52 22.75 -11.68
N LEU A 56 -17.87 23.22 -12.76
CA LEU A 56 -16.49 23.64 -12.68
C LEU A 56 -16.36 24.81 -11.70
N PRO A 57 -15.30 24.86 -10.89
CA PRO A 57 -14.97 26.05 -10.11
C PRO A 57 -14.91 27.28 -11.02
N SER A 58 -15.42 28.42 -10.54
CA SER A 58 -15.53 29.65 -11.32
C SER A 58 -14.18 30.08 -11.90
N GLY A 59 -14.12 30.22 -13.23
CA GLY A 59 -12.92 30.65 -13.95
C GLY A 59 -11.89 29.56 -14.23
N MET A 60 -12.18 28.29 -13.91
CA MET A 60 -11.28 27.16 -14.15
C MET A 60 -11.75 26.32 -15.34
N SER A 61 -10.83 25.96 -16.25
CA SER A 61 -11.11 24.99 -17.31
C SER A 61 -11.04 23.55 -16.77
N LEU A 62 -11.67 22.61 -17.49
CA LEU A 62 -11.57 21.18 -17.17
C LEU A 62 -10.10 20.71 -17.11
N ASP A 63 -9.28 21.14 -18.06
CA ASP A 63 -7.85 20.79 -18.12
C ASP A 63 -7.09 21.24 -16.86
N GLN A 64 -7.38 22.45 -16.39
CA GLN A 64 -6.75 22.99 -15.17
C GLN A 64 -7.16 22.18 -13.93
N LEU A 65 -8.44 21.78 -13.84
CA LEU A 65 -8.93 20.97 -12.74
C LEU A 65 -8.33 19.57 -12.76
N VAL A 66 -8.18 18.96 -13.94
CA VAL A 66 -7.54 17.65 -14.13
C VAL A 66 -6.08 17.71 -13.69
N GLU A 67 -5.32 18.71 -14.14
CA GLU A 67 -3.90 18.86 -13.78
C GLU A 67 -3.73 19.11 -12.28
N MET A 68 -4.58 19.94 -11.68
CA MET A 68 -4.60 20.19 -10.24
C MET A 68 -4.90 18.90 -9.45
N SER A 69 -5.92 18.15 -9.88
CA SER A 69 -6.31 16.88 -9.28
C SER A 69 -5.20 15.83 -9.38
N TYR A 70 -4.55 15.72 -10.54
CA TYR A 70 -3.41 14.85 -10.76
C TYR A 70 -2.25 15.19 -9.82
N ASN A 71 -1.84 16.46 -9.76
CA ASN A 71 -0.73 16.88 -8.91
C ASN A 71 -1.02 16.65 -7.43
N THR A 72 -2.24 16.94 -7.01
CA THR A 72 -2.72 16.69 -5.65
C THR A 72 -2.70 15.20 -5.33
N GLY A 73 -3.28 14.38 -6.21
CA GLY A 73 -3.33 12.92 -6.08
C GLY A 73 -1.95 12.28 -6.04
N ARG A 74 -1.01 12.75 -6.86
CA ARG A 74 0.38 12.27 -6.86
C ARG A 74 1.08 12.50 -5.51
N ILE A 75 0.95 13.69 -4.94
CA ILE A 75 1.59 14.02 -3.67
C ILE A 75 0.90 13.29 -2.51
N TRP A 76 -0.43 13.41 -2.43
CA TRP A 76 -1.20 12.82 -1.34
C TRP A 76 -1.25 11.30 -1.40
N GLY A 77 -1.25 10.70 -2.58
CA GLY A 77 -1.13 9.25 -2.75
C GLY A 77 0.19 8.73 -2.20
N SER A 78 1.29 9.45 -2.46
CA SER A 78 2.62 9.10 -1.95
C SER A 78 2.71 9.22 -0.42
N ILE A 79 2.16 10.30 0.15
CA ILE A 79 2.08 10.50 1.62
C ILE A 79 1.15 9.46 2.25
N GLY A 80 0.01 9.20 1.61
CA GLY A 80 -0.96 8.21 2.03
C GLY A 80 -0.36 6.81 2.11
N ALA A 81 0.45 6.41 1.12
CA ALA A 81 1.17 5.14 1.14
C ALA A 81 2.07 4.99 2.38
N ILE A 82 2.82 6.05 2.74
CA ILE A 82 3.67 6.05 3.94
C ILE A 82 2.83 5.80 5.20
N ILE A 83 1.75 6.57 5.36
CA ILE A 83 0.87 6.47 6.53
C ILE A 83 0.23 5.08 6.64
N VAL A 84 -0.27 4.55 5.52
CA VAL A 84 -0.92 3.23 5.47
C VAL A 84 0.08 2.14 5.84
N PHE A 85 1.29 2.15 5.29
CA PHE A 85 2.30 1.14 5.62
C PHE A 85 2.81 1.24 7.06
N ILE A 86 2.86 2.43 7.66
CA ILE A 86 3.11 2.57 9.10
C ILE A 86 2.03 1.86 9.91
N ILE A 87 0.74 2.11 9.60
CA ILE A 87 -0.39 1.49 10.30
C ILE A 87 -0.36 -0.03 10.15
N ILE A 88 -0.21 -0.52 8.91
CA ILE A 88 -0.10 -1.95 8.61
C ILE A 88 1.09 -2.55 9.35
N GLY A 89 2.26 -1.91 9.29
CA GLY A 89 3.47 -2.37 9.95
C GLY A 89 3.27 -2.55 11.45
N VAL A 90 2.68 -1.57 12.14
CA VAL A 90 2.39 -1.67 13.58
C VAL A 90 1.43 -2.81 13.89
N ILE A 91 0.32 -2.93 13.15
CA ILE A 91 -0.67 -4.00 13.34
C ILE A 91 -0.01 -5.38 13.15
N VAL A 92 0.70 -5.55 12.04
CA VAL A 92 1.40 -6.79 11.71
C VAL A 92 2.47 -7.10 12.75
N GLY A 93 3.23 -6.12 13.23
CA GLY A 93 4.23 -6.28 14.28
C GLY A 93 3.65 -6.73 15.63
N LEU A 94 2.48 -6.21 16.00
CA LEU A 94 1.74 -6.67 17.17
C LEU A 94 1.27 -8.12 17.01
N VAL A 95 0.62 -8.45 15.89
CA VAL A 95 0.15 -9.80 15.57
C VAL A 95 1.33 -10.78 15.60
N TYR A 96 2.42 -10.43 14.93
CA TYR A 96 3.65 -11.21 14.88
C TYR A 96 4.18 -11.50 16.27
N ALA A 97 4.28 -10.49 17.14
CA ALA A 97 4.73 -10.70 18.51
C ALA A 97 3.81 -11.64 19.32
N VAL A 98 2.50 -11.62 19.10
CA VAL A 98 1.58 -12.53 19.79
C VAL A 98 1.83 -13.98 19.33
N ILE A 99 1.84 -14.21 18.02
CA ILE A 99 1.87 -15.57 17.45
C ILE A 99 3.27 -16.14 17.27
N TYR A 100 4.33 -15.36 17.51
CA TYR A 100 5.73 -15.71 17.22
C TYR A 100 6.15 -17.12 17.70
N ASN A 101 5.75 -17.52 18.91
CA ASN A 101 6.13 -18.82 19.51
C ASN A 101 5.33 -20.00 18.95
N LYS A 102 4.25 -19.73 18.22
CA LYS A 102 3.36 -20.74 17.64
C LYS A 102 3.71 -21.05 16.17
N LEU A 103 4.60 -20.25 15.56
CA LEU A 103 4.98 -20.44 14.16
C LEU A 103 6.06 -21.53 14.04
N PRO A 104 5.93 -22.46 13.08
CA PRO A 104 6.72 -23.69 13.00
C PRO A 104 8.20 -23.47 12.65
N THR A 105 8.53 -22.34 12.02
CA THR A 105 9.91 -22.02 11.62
C THR A 105 10.75 -21.60 12.83
N LYS A 106 12.08 -21.74 12.80
CA LYS A 106 12.95 -21.19 13.86
C LYS A 106 13.41 -19.75 13.58
N SER A 107 13.63 -19.42 12.30
CA SER A 107 14.12 -18.10 11.88
C SER A 107 13.06 -17.00 12.06
N PRO A 108 13.35 -15.92 12.81
CA PRO A 108 12.45 -14.78 12.95
C PRO A 108 12.14 -14.08 11.62
N ILE A 109 13.12 -14.03 10.71
CA ILE A 109 12.94 -13.42 9.40
C ILE A 109 11.95 -14.22 8.57
N LEU A 110 12.11 -15.54 8.51
CA LEU A 110 11.20 -16.41 7.75
C LEU A 110 9.78 -16.37 8.31
N LYS A 111 9.60 -16.36 9.63
CA LYS A 111 8.27 -16.25 10.25
C LYS A 111 7.56 -14.95 9.86
N ALA A 112 8.27 -13.82 9.93
CA ALA A 112 7.72 -12.51 9.60
C ALA A 112 7.38 -12.40 8.10
N LEU A 113 8.26 -12.92 7.23
CA LEU A 113 8.02 -13.04 5.79
C LEU A 113 6.77 -13.86 5.49
N THR A 114 6.62 -15.05 6.08
CA THR A 114 5.43 -15.90 5.87
C THR A 114 4.15 -15.17 6.28
N LEU A 115 4.15 -14.50 7.43
CA LEU A 115 2.98 -13.76 7.91
C LEU A 115 2.60 -12.63 6.95
N THR A 116 3.56 -11.79 6.58
CA THR A 116 3.31 -10.61 5.72
C THR A 116 2.87 -11.00 4.31
N LEU A 117 3.49 -12.03 3.73
CA LEU A 117 3.06 -12.55 2.42
C LEU A 117 1.69 -13.24 2.47
N ALA A 118 1.35 -13.93 3.55
CA ALA A 118 0.01 -14.50 3.71
C ALA A 118 -1.06 -13.39 3.76
N ILE A 119 -0.80 -12.31 4.49
CA ILE A 119 -1.68 -11.13 4.54
C ILE A 119 -1.84 -10.51 3.15
N TYR A 120 -0.74 -10.36 2.40
CA TYR A 120 -0.77 -9.84 1.03
C TYR A 120 -1.65 -10.69 0.11
N VAL A 121 -1.51 -12.02 0.16
CA VAL A 121 -2.31 -12.95 -0.65
C VAL A 121 -3.79 -12.85 -0.29
N ILE A 122 -4.13 -12.86 1.00
CA ILE A 122 -5.51 -12.74 1.47
C ILE A 122 -6.12 -11.42 0.98
N TRP A 123 -5.40 -10.31 1.16
CA TRP A 123 -5.85 -8.99 0.71
C TRP A 123 -6.07 -8.93 -0.81
N THR A 124 -5.17 -9.52 -1.58
CA THR A 124 -5.27 -9.59 -3.04
C THR A 124 -6.48 -10.39 -3.51
N ILE A 125 -6.82 -11.48 -2.81
CA ILE A 125 -8.01 -12.29 -3.12
C ILE A 125 -9.27 -11.51 -2.78
N ILE A 126 -9.32 -10.89 -1.59
CA ILE A 126 -10.46 -10.10 -1.13
C ILE A 126 -10.74 -8.94 -2.08
N SER A 127 -9.71 -8.17 -2.45
CA SER A 127 -9.86 -7.02 -3.34
C SER A 127 -10.39 -7.41 -4.72
N LYS A 128 -9.89 -8.50 -5.31
CA LYS A 128 -10.42 -9.04 -6.57
C LYS A 128 -11.88 -9.47 -6.45
N THR A 129 -12.23 -10.14 -5.36
CA THR A 129 -13.58 -10.69 -5.15
C THR A 129 -14.60 -9.58 -4.92
N LEU A 130 -14.24 -8.54 -4.16
CA LEU A 130 -15.08 -7.36 -3.91
C LEU A 130 -15.33 -6.53 -5.16
N VAL A 131 -14.30 -6.30 -5.98
CA VAL A 131 -14.46 -5.58 -7.26
C VAL A 131 -15.41 -6.33 -8.19
N PHE A 132 -15.33 -7.67 -8.22
CA PHE A 132 -16.22 -8.50 -9.03
C PHE A 132 -17.67 -8.55 -8.51
N SER A 133 -17.88 -8.47 -7.19
CA SER A 133 -19.20 -8.60 -6.59
C SER A 133 -20.01 -7.29 -6.52
N MET A 134 -19.34 -6.13 -6.57
CA MET A 134 -20.01 -4.82 -6.49
C MET A 134 -20.62 -4.33 -7.81
N GLY A 135 -20.43 -5.06 -8.92
CA GLY A 135 -20.97 -4.66 -10.23
C GLY A 135 -20.49 -3.28 -10.68
N LEU A 136 -19.38 -2.80 -10.12
CA LEU A 136 -18.77 -1.54 -10.51
C LEU A 136 -18.33 -1.66 -11.98
N PRO A 137 -18.56 -0.64 -12.81
CA PRO A 137 -18.08 -0.65 -14.19
C PRO A 137 -16.59 -0.99 -14.17
N GLU A 138 -16.17 -1.88 -15.08
CA GLU A 138 -14.75 -2.14 -15.27
C GLU A 138 -14.06 -0.78 -15.36
N PRO A 139 -13.13 -0.44 -14.45
CA PRO A 139 -12.41 0.82 -14.56
C PRO A 139 -11.85 0.83 -15.97
N LYS A 140 -12.17 1.86 -16.78
CA LYS A 140 -11.69 1.98 -18.15
C LYS A 140 -10.22 1.58 -18.15
N THR A 141 -9.94 0.45 -18.79
CA THR A 141 -8.90 -0.46 -18.33
C THR A 141 -7.56 0.23 -18.27
N LEU A 142 -7.06 0.48 -17.06
CA LEU A 142 -5.64 0.73 -16.85
C LEU A 142 -4.87 -0.34 -17.63
N PRO A 143 -3.79 0.02 -18.34
CA PRO A 143 -3.08 -0.93 -19.16
C PRO A 143 -2.76 -2.20 -18.37
N GLN A 144 -2.95 -3.38 -18.97
CA GLN A 144 -2.79 -4.65 -18.24
C GLN A 144 -1.42 -4.76 -17.54
N TRP A 145 -0.38 -4.21 -18.17
CA TRP A 145 0.96 -4.16 -17.62
C TRP A 145 1.08 -3.25 -16.38
N PHE A 146 0.28 -2.18 -16.29
CA PHE A 146 0.18 -1.33 -15.10
C PHE A 146 -0.34 -2.16 -13.92
N ILE A 147 -1.42 -2.91 -14.13
CA ILE A 147 -2.02 -3.79 -13.12
C ILE A 147 -1.02 -4.87 -12.67
N ILE A 148 -0.33 -5.52 -13.62
CA ILE A 148 0.70 -6.53 -13.30
C ILE A 148 1.85 -5.91 -12.49
N SER A 149 2.32 -4.73 -12.89
CA SER A 149 3.40 -4.03 -12.17
C SER A 149 3.01 -3.72 -10.72
N GLY A 150 1.75 -3.34 -10.47
CA GLY A 150 1.23 -3.11 -9.13
C GLY A 150 1.26 -4.35 -8.24
N TYR A 151 0.93 -5.53 -8.78
CA TYR A 151 1.04 -6.78 -8.02
C TYR A 151 2.49 -7.12 -7.69
N VAL A 152 3.41 -7.01 -8.66
CA VAL A 152 4.84 -7.28 -8.44
C VAL A 152 5.42 -6.34 -7.39
N ILE A 153 5.10 -5.06 -7.47
CA ILE A 153 5.53 -4.04 -6.50
C ILE A 153 4.98 -4.36 -5.12
N GLY A 154 3.67 -4.64 -5.01
CA GLY A 154 3.05 -4.99 -3.73
C GLY A 154 3.69 -6.22 -3.10
N PHE A 155 4.00 -7.25 -3.89
CA PHE A 155 4.73 -8.42 -3.38
C PHE A 155 6.09 -8.04 -2.79
N ILE A 156 6.86 -7.20 -3.48
CA ILE A 156 8.17 -6.72 -3.03
C ILE A 156 8.05 -5.92 -1.72
N GLU A 157 7.07 -5.01 -1.63
CA GLU A 157 6.83 -4.19 -0.44
C GLU A 157 6.54 -5.05 0.80
N TYR A 158 5.64 -6.04 0.68
CA TYR A 158 5.32 -6.93 1.79
C TYR A 158 6.48 -7.86 2.16
N ALA A 159 7.27 -8.32 1.18
CA ALA A 159 8.48 -9.07 1.46
C ALA A 159 9.51 -8.23 2.23
N LEU A 160 9.72 -6.97 1.85
CA LEU A 160 10.59 -6.04 2.57
C LEU A 160 10.08 -5.78 4.00
N LEU A 161 8.76 -5.65 4.17
CA LEU A 161 8.15 -5.46 5.49
C LEU A 161 8.41 -6.67 6.39
N GLY A 162 8.18 -7.88 5.88
CA GLY A 162 8.46 -9.11 6.63
C GLY A 162 9.93 -9.27 6.98
N ALA A 163 10.83 -9.02 6.02
CA ALA A 163 12.27 -9.15 6.24
C ALA A 163 12.78 -8.16 7.31
N THR A 164 12.41 -6.89 7.19
CA THR A 164 12.83 -5.83 8.12
C THR A 164 12.26 -6.05 9.52
N MET A 165 10.97 -6.34 9.63
CA MET A 165 10.31 -6.61 10.89
C MET A 165 10.93 -7.83 11.59
N GLY A 166 11.15 -8.93 10.86
CA GLY A 166 11.75 -10.14 11.43
C GLY A 166 13.18 -9.92 11.93
N ALA A 167 14.00 -9.19 11.17
CA ALA A 167 15.36 -8.84 11.57
C ALA A 167 15.40 -7.96 12.82
N LEU A 168 14.56 -6.92 12.88
CA LEU A 168 14.47 -6.02 14.03
C LEU A 168 13.93 -6.72 15.27
N TYR A 169 12.93 -7.59 15.10
CA TYR A 169 12.38 -8.36 16.21
C TYR A 169 13.41 -9.34 16.80
N CYS A 170 14.22 -9.97 15.95
CA CYS A 170 15.34 -10.80 16.39
C CYS A 170 16.33 -9.99 17.26
N ARG A 171 16.72 -8.82 16.75
CA ARG A 171 17.67 -7.91 17.42
C ARG A 171 17.14 -7.37 18.75
N TRP A 172 15.85 -7.08 18.86
CA TRP A 172 15.31 -6.38 20.04
C TRP A 172 14.64 -7.28 21.08
N TYR A 173 14.38 -8.54 20.77
CA TYR A 173 13.76 -9.47 21.71
C TYR A 173 14.51 -10.78 21.82
N VAL A 174 14.73 -11.48 20.70
CA VAL A 174 15.29 -12.84 20.72
C VAL A 174 16.72 -12.85 21.24
N SER A 175 17.60 -12.00 20.70
CA SER A 175 19.02 -11.92 21.13
C SER A 175 19.25 -11.40 22.55
N ILE A 176 18.23 -10.82 23.19
CA ILE A 176 18.32 -10.28 24.57
C ILE A 176 17.71 -11.28 25.57
N ALA A 177 16.88 -12.21 25.10
CA ALA A 177 16.21 -13.21 25.93
C ALA A 177 17.00 -14.53 26.02
N GLU A 178 18.02 -14.71 25.18
CA GLU A 178 19.04 -15.77 25.25
C GLU A 178 20.26 -15.28 26.04
#